data_AF-A0A9D6R5T0-F1
#
_entry.id   AF-A0A9D6R5T0-F1
#
_cell.length_a   1.000
_cell.length_b   1.000
_cell.length_c   1.000
_cell.angle_alpha   90.00
_cell.angle_beta   90.00
_cell.angle_gamma   90.00
#
_symmetry.space_group_name_H-M   'P 1'
#
loop_
_entity.id
_entity.type
_entity.pdbx_description
1 polymer ?
#
loop_
_entity_poly.entity_id
_entity_poly.type
_entity_poly.pdbx_seq_one_letter_code
_entity_poly.pdbx_strand_id
1 'polypeptide(L)'
;MSILSRILVASALALGLASAVAAEPLFTVTEDGSAFIYKARPGDQPGTVAAMFGIGPREMPAFLADNGVTDPTRVGVGHVYRIPNPLAARAAAAEVKAQAFERDVGSLKTRADQFSRDLDAARAAAADAERRVARLARLERLWPLVSIVGMLLVVTAGILGWLASAALRKTDVAERRARALADEVEEKRRLALAERQQSAKRVLDLEAKVRDLEHRVAAPAPTPVRRSPAGTG
;
A
#
# COMPACT_ATOMS: atom_id res chain seq x y z
N MET A 1 -17.32 -54.69 1.58
CA MET A 1 -18.78 -54.51 1.50
C MET A 1 -19.09 -54.20 0.03
N SER A 2 -19.13 -55.17 -0.90
CA SER A 2 -20.11 -56.27 -1.06
C SER A 2 -21.52 -55.65 -1.16
N ILE A 3 -22.29 -55.69 -2.26
CA ILE A 3 -22.61 -56.72 -3.25
C ILE A 3 -23.41 -55.97 -4.35
N LEU A 4 -23.02 -55.93 -5.64
CA LEU A 4 -23.31 -56.93 -6.68
C LEU A 4 -24.75 -57.46 -6.72
N SER A 5 -25.68 -56.78 -7.40
CA SER A 5 -26.87 -57.40 -8.04
C SER A 5 -27.67 -56.34 -8.78
N ARG A 6 -28.17 -56.49 -10.01
CA ARG A 6 -28.27 -57.58 -11.00
C ARG A 6 -28.66 -56.84 -12.31
N ILE A 7 -27.90 -56.94 -13.39
CA ILE A 7 -28.08 -57.92 -14.49
C ILE A 7 -29.49 -57.86 -15.10
N LEU A 8 -29.60 -57.11 -16.19
CA LEU A 8 -30.02 -57.54 -17.54
C LEU A 8 -30.86 -58.83 -17.59
N VAL A 9 -32.16 -58.70 -17.91
CA VAL A 9 -32.95 -59.81 -18.47
C VAL A 9 -33.80 -59.28 -19.62
N ALA A 10 -33.33 -59.55 -20.82
CA ALA A 10 -34.17 -59.70 -22.00
C ALA A 10 -34.78 -61.11 -22.02
N SER A 11 -35.86 -61.24 -22.78
CA SER A 11 -36.41 -62.46 -23.38
C SER A 11 -37.67 -63.07 -22.77
N ALA A 12 -38.68 -63.08 -23.65
CA ALA A 12 -39.56 -64.19 -23.97
C ALA A 12 -40.72 -64.49 -23.01
N LEU A 13 -41.86 -63.84 -23.29
CA LEU A 13 -43.14 -64.54 -23.24
C LEU A 13 -43.76 -64.51 -24.64
N ALA A 14 -43.49 -65.55 -25.40
CA ALA A 14 -44.17 -65.85 -26.65
C ALA A 14 -45.34 -66.82 -26.37
N LEU A 15 -46.32 -66.76 -27.27
CA LEU A 15 -47.41 -67.71 -27.52
C LEU A 15 -48.65 -67.60 -26.64
N GLY A 16 -49.70 -67.01 -27.22
CA GLY A 16 -51.05 -67.10 -26.70
C GLY A 16 -52.10 -66.44 -27.60
N LEU A 17 -52.47 -67.15 -28.66
CA LEU A 17 -53.74 -67.04 -29.42
C LEU A 17 -53.98 -65.88 -30.41
N ALA A 18 -54.37 -66.37 -31.59
CA ALA A 18 -55.40 -65.85 -32.47
C ALA A 18 -55.05 -64.65 -33.34
N SER A 19 -55.18 -64.89 -34.65
CA SER A 19 -55.32 -63.93 -35.72
C SER A 19 -56.20 -62.74 -35.33
N ALA A 20 -55.58 -61.69 -34.78
CA ALA A 20 -56.12 -60.36 -34.88
C ALA A 20 -55.81 -59.90 -36.31
N VAL A 21 -56.83 -59.93 -37.15
CA VAL A 21 -56.96 -59.04 -38.31
C VAL A 21 -56.25 -57.73 -37.96
N ALA A 22 -55.30 -57.28 -38.78
CA ALA A 22 -54.56 -56.05 -38.58
C ALA A 22 -55.53 -54.86 -38.58
N ALA A 23 -56.19 -54.63 -37.45
CA ALA A 23 -56.91 -53.41 -37.15
C ALA A 23 -55.81 -52.40 -36.81
N GLU A 24 -55.47 -51.56 -37.78
CA GLU A 24 -54.58 -50.44 -37.56
C GLU A 24 -55.03 -49.68 -36.29
N PRO A 25 -54.11 -49.30 -35.39
CA PRO A 25 -54.48 -48.58 -34.19
C PRO A 25 -55.22 -47.31 -34.60
N LEU A 26 -56.45 -47.15 -34.08
CA LEU A 26 -57.34 -46.04 -34.39
C LEU A 26 -56.76 -44.68 -33.98
N PHE A 27 -55.84 -44.71 -33.02
CA PHE A 27 -55.12 -43.56 -32.49
C PHE A 27 -53.62 -43.84 -32.47
N THR A 28 -52.83 -42.97 -33.08
CA THR A 28 -51.38 -42.94 -32.87
C THR A 28 -50.98 -41.55 -32.39
N VAL A 29 -50.17 -41.47 -31.34
CA VAL A 29 -49.59 -40.19 -30.92
C VAL A 29 -48.46 -39.88 -31.89
N THR A 30 -48.38 -38.63 -32.35
CA THR A 30 -47.24 -38.17 -33.16
C THR A 30 -45.95 -38.33 -32.33
N GLU A 31 -44.81 -38.60 -32.98
CA GLU A 31 -43.51 -38.82 -32.31
C GLU A 31 -43.12 -37.65 -31.37
N ASP A 32 -43.57 -36.43 -31.70
CA ASP A 32 -43.39 -35.20 -30.91
C ASP A 32 -44.39 -35.03 -29.75
N GLY A 33 -45.36 -35.93 -29.57
CA GLY A 33 -46.41 -35.84 -28.54
C GLY A 33 -47.44 -34.69 -28.74
N SER A 34 -47.24 -33.86 -29.77
CA SER A 34 -47.97 -32.62 -30.02
C SER A 34 -49.40 -32.82 -30.53
N ALA A 35 -49.66 -33.94 -31.20
CA ALA A 35 -50.97 -34.25 -31.77
C ALA A 35 -51.26 -35.75 -31.77
N PHE A 36 -52.54 -36.09 -31.61
CA PHE A 36 -53.08 -37.42 -31.85
C PHE A 36 -53.47 -37.54 -33.33
N ILE A 37 -53.17 -38.67 -33.94
CA ILE A 37 -53.57 -39.03 -35.28
C ILE A 37 -54.76 -39.97 -35.15
N TYR A 38 -55.90 -39.59 -35.73
CA TYR A 38 -57.12 -40.38 -35.76
C TYR A 38 -57.49 -40.76 -37.19
N LYS A 39 -57.69 -42.05 -37.44
CA LYS A 39 -58.17 -42.56 -38.74
C LYS A 39 -59.70 -42.62 -38.74
N ALA A 40 -60.32 -41.86 -39.63
CA ALA A 40 -61.77 -41.73 -39.75
C ALA A 40 -62.43 -43.04 -40.19
N ARG A 41 -63.48 -43.46 -39.48
CA ARG A 41 -64.26 -44.65 -39.81
C ARG A 41 -65.33 -44.33 -40.86
N PRO A 42 -65.86 -45.33 -41.59
CA PRO A 42 -67.00 -45.12 -42.48
C PRO A 42 -68.19 -44.52 -41.70
N GLY A 43 -68.61 -43.31 -42.08
CA GLY A 43 -69.72 -42.59 -41.44
C GLY A 43 -69.31 -41.55 -40.40
N ASP A 44 -68.03 -41.44 -40.05
CA ASP A 44 -67.54 -40.37 -39.17
C ASP A 44 -67.63 -39.02 -39.87
N GLN A 45 -68.30 -38.07 -39.22
CA GLN A 45 -68.37 -36.68 -39.66
C GLN A 45 -67.29 -35.85 -38.95
N PRO A 46 -66.65 -34.87 -39.62
CA PRO A 46 -65.60 -34.05 -39.03
C PRO A 46 -66.04 -33.37 -37.71
N GLY A 47 -67.30 -32.93 -37.64
CA GLY A 47 -67.86 -32.30 -36.46
C GLY A 47 -68.00 -33.24 -35.26
N THR A 48 -68.35 -34.51 -35.51
CA THR A 48 -68.46 -35.54 -34.46
C THR A 48 -67.09 -35.93 -33.94
N VAL A 49 -66.11 -36.10 -34.83
CA VAL A 49 -64.72 -36.39 -34.46
C VAL A 49 -64.14 -35.25 -33.64
N ALA A 50 -64.27 -34.00 -34.09
CA ALA A 50 -63.81 -32.82 -33.35
C ALA A 50 -64.45 -32.71 -31.95
N ALA A 51 -65.75 -32.99 -31.83
CA ALA A 51 -66.46 -32.98 -30.55
C ALA A 51 -65.95 -34.06 -29.59
N MET A 52 -65.56 -35.24 -30.07
CA MET A 52 -64.95 -36.29 -29.25
C MET A 52 -63.64 -35.85 -28.58
N PHE A 53 -62.92 -34.91 -29.20
CA PHE A 53 -61.68 -34.34 -28.65
C PHE A 53 -61.90 -33.00 -27.94
N GLY A 54 -63.15 -32.62 -27.69
CA GLY A 54 -63.50 -31.39 -26.98
C GLY A 54 -63.28 -30.12 -27.79
N ILE A 55 -63.10 -30.23 -29.12
CA ILE A 55 -62.94 -29.08 -30.01
C ILE A 55 -64.32 -28.44 -30.21
N GLY A 56 -64.46 -27.21 -29.72
CA GLY A 56 -65.73 -26.49 -29.75
C GLY A 56 -66.05 -25.87 -31.12
N PRO A 57 -67.29 -25.39 -31.33
CA PRO A 57 -67.71 -24.78 -32.60
C PRO A 57 -66.86 -23.59 -33.06
N ARG A 58 -66.22 -22.88 -32.11
CA ARG A 58 -65.32 -21.75 -32.38
C ARG A 58 -63.96 -22.17 -32.94
N GLU A 59 -63.52 -23.38 -32.61
CA GLU A 59 -62.21 -23.94 -33.00
C GLU A 59 -62.35 -24.86 -34.23
N MET A 60 -63.58 -25.23 -34.59
CA MET A 60 -63.89 -26.07 -35.75
C MET A 60 -63.31 -25.56 -37.07
N PRO A 61 -63.36 -24.26 -37.44
CA PRO A 61 -62.78 -23.80 -38.70
C PRO A 61 -61.26 -23.98 -38.75
N ALA A 62 -60.58 -23.79 -37.62
CA ALA A 62 -59.14 -24.00 -37.49
C ALA A 62 -58.80 -25.50 -37.58
N PHE A 63 -59.55 -26.35 -36.88
CA PHE A 63 -59.39 -27.81 -36.96
C PHE A 63 -59.55 -28.35 -38.38
N LEU A 64 -60.55 -27.86 -39.13
CA LEU A 64 -60.75 -28.27 -40.53
C LEU A 64 -59.62 -27.79 -41.44
N ALA A 65 -59.17 -26.55 -41.26
CA ALA A 65 -58.05 -25.98 -42.01
C ALA A 65 -56.73 -26.75 -41.75
N ASP A 66 -56.41 -27.06 -40.49
CA ASP A 66 -55.22 -27.81 -40.09
C ASP A 66 -55.20 -29.24 -40.65
N ASN A 67 -56.38 -29.77 -40.97
CA ASN A 67 -56.57 -31.11 -41.53
C ASN A 67 -56.80 -31.10 -43.05
N GLY A 68 -56.66 -29.94 -43.70
CA GLY A 68 -56.84 -29.79 -45.16
C GLY A 68 -58.26 -30.06 -45.65
N VAL A 69 -59.27 -29.95 -44.78
CA VAL A 69 -60.67 -30.21 -45.10
C VAL A 69 -61.36 -28.92 -45.54
N THR A 70 -61.55 -28.75 -46.84
CA THR A 70 -62.22 -27.57 -47.42
C THR A 70 -63.75 -27.67 -47.41
N ASP A 71 -64.29 -28.89 -47.55
CA ASP A 71 -65.73 -29.17 -47.48
C ASP A 71 -66.00 -30.30 -46.46
N PRO A 72 -66.65 -30.00 -45.31
CA PRO A 72 -66.92 -30.98 -44.26
C PRO A 72 -67.81 -32.14 -44.72
N THR A 73 -68.61 -31.94 -45.76
CA THR A 73 -69.57 -32.95 -46.26
C THR A 73 -68.94 -33.94 -47.25
N ARG A 74 -67.70 -33.69 -47.68
CA ARG A 74 -67.00 -34.44 -48.73
C ARG A 74 -65.79 -35.23 -48.23
N VAL A 75 -65.63 -35.40 -46.92
CA VAL A 75 -64.50 -36.16 -46.38
C VAL A 75 -64.69 -37.65 -46.64
N GLY A 76 -63.76 -38.23 -47.40
CA GLY A 76 -63.77 -39.65 -47.75
C GLY A 76 -63.44 -40.56 -46.57
N VAL A 77 -63.92 -41.80 -46.64
CA VAL A 77 -63.59 -42.86 -45.68
C VAL A 77 -62.07 -43.07 -45.64
N GLY A 78 -61.49 -43.18 -44.44
CA GLY A 78 -60.04 -43.35 -44.26
C GLY A 78 -59.24 -42.05 -44.15
N HIS A 79 -59.89 -40.89 -44.08
CA HIS A 79 -59.22 -39.62 -43.80
C HIS A 79 -58.50 -39.64 -42.46
N VAL A 80 -57.33 -39.01 -42.40
CA VAL A 80 -56.49 -38.98 -41.20
C VAL A 80 -56.57 -37.60 -40.59
N TYR A 81 -57.16 -37.52 -39.39
CA TYR A 81 -57.24 -36.29 -38.62
C TYR A 81 -56.06 -36.17 -37.67
N ARG A 82 -55.40 -35.02 -37.71
CA ARG A 82 -54.46 -34.54 -36.71
C ARG A 82 -55.20 -33.70 -35.69
N ILE A 83 -55.17 -34.15 -34.44
CA ILE A 83 -55.87 -33.56 -33.31
C ILE A 83 -54.84 -32.97 -32.35
N PRO A 84 -54.88 -31.67 -32.04
CA PRO A 84 -53.92 -31.06 -31.12
C PRO A 84 -54.06 -31.61 -29.69
N ASN A 85 -52.92 -31.85 -29.02
CA ASN A 85 -52.89 -32.32 -27.64
C ASN A 85 -52.73 -31.14 -26.66
N PRO A 86 -53.76 -30.75 -25.88
CA PRO A 86 -53.67 -29.62 -24.95
C PRO A 86 -52.72 -29.89 -23.77
N LEU A 87 -52.45 -31.15 -23.43
CA LEU A 87 -51.51 -31.51 -22.36
C LEU A 87 -50.06 -31.25 -22.80
N ALA A 88 -49.72 -31.56 -24.06
CA ALA A 88 -48.40 -31.26 -24.62
C ALA A 88 -48.13 -29.75 -24.62
N ALA A 89 -49.12 -28.93 -24.99
CA ALA A 89 -48.99 -27.47 -24.93
C ALA A 89 -48.78 -26.95 -23.50
N ARG A 90 -49.49 -27.51 -22.51
CA ARG A 90 -49.31 -27.16 -21.09
C ARG A 90 -47.96 -27.61 -20.54
N ALA A 91 -47.47 -28.78 -20.93
CA ALA A 91 -46.16 -29.29 -20.55
C ALA A 91 -45.05 -28.39 -21.11
N ALA A 92 -45.10 -28.05 -22.40
CA ALA A 92 -44.15 -27.12 -23.01
C ALA A 92 -44.17 -25.75 -22.31
N ALA A 93 -45.35 -25.21 -21.98
CA ALA A 93 -45.46 -23.96 -21.24
C ALA A 93 -44.90 -24.06 -19.81
N ALA A 94 -45.03 -25.21 -19.15
CA ALA A 94 -44.46 -25.46 -17.83
C ALA A 94 -42.93 -25.57 -17.89
N GLU A 95 -42.37 -26.21 -18.92
CA GLU A 95 -40.93 -26.28 -19.17
C GLU A 95 -40.33 -24.89 -19.41
N VAL A 96 -40.98 -24.06 -20.23
CA VAL A 96 -40.55 -22.68 -20.47
C VAL A 96 -40.52 -21.89 -19.15
N LYS A 97 -41.53 -22.06 -18.29
CA LYS A 97 -41.56 -21.42 -16.96
C LYS A 97 -40.48 -21.96 -16.04
N ALA A 98 -40.21 -23.26 -16.05
CA ALA A 98 -39.14 -23.87 -15.26
C ALA A 98 -37.77 -23.32 -15.68
N GLN A 99 -37.50 -23.24 -16.99
CA GLN A 99 -36.28 -22.65 -17.52
C GLN A 99 -36.15 -21.15 -17.21
N ALA A 100 -37.26 -20.41 -17.19
CA ALA A 100 -37.25 -19.01 -16.76
C ALA A 100 -36.89 -18.90 -15.28
N PHE A 101 -37.47 -19.75 -14.44
CA PHE A 101 -37.18 -19.77 -13.01
C PHE A 101 -35.72 -20.15 -12.72
N GLU A 102 -35.16 -21.13 -13.44
CA GLU A 102 -33.74 -21.49 -13.31
C GLU A 102 -32.81 -20.32 -13.67
N ARG A 103 -33.14 -19.57 -14.72
CA ARG A 103 -32.40 -18.35 -15.10
C ARG A 103 -32.49 -17.28 -14.01
N ASP A 104 -33.67 -17.08 -13.44
CA ASP A 104 -33.87 -16.12 -12.35
C ASP A 104 -33.09 -16.52 -11.10
N VAL A 105 -33.14 -17.79 -10.70
CA VAL A 105 -32.34 -18.34 -9.58
C VAL A 105 -30.85 -18.18 -9.84
N GLY A 106 -30.38 -18.47 -11.07
CA GLY A 106 -28.98 -18.25 -11.46
C GLY A 106 -28.57 -16.78 -11.33
N SER A 107 -29.44 -15.86 -11.74
CA SER A 107 -29.19 -14.41 -11.61
C SER A 107 -29.15 -13.95 -10.15
N LEU A 108 -30.05 -14.47 -9.30
CA LEU A 108 -30.10 -14.18 -7.87
C LEU A 108 -28.85 -14.69 -7.16
N LYS A 109 -28.40 -15.91 -7.50
CA LYS A 109 -27.16 -16.47 -6.97
C LYS A 109 -25.95 -15.61 -7.33
N THR A 110 -25.86 -15.19 -8.59
CA THR A 110 -24.78 -14.29 -9.04
C THR A 110 -24.79 -12.96 -8.28
N ARG A 111 -25.97 -12.38 -8.03
CA ARG A 111 -26.11 -11.16 -7.22
C ARG A 111 -25.73 -11.38 -5.76
N ALA A 112 -26.08 -12.52 -5.17
CA ALA A 112 -25.71 -12.86 -3.81
C ALA A 112 -24.18 -13.04 -3.67
N ASP A 113 -23.55 -13.69 -4.63
CA ASP A 113 -22.09 -13.85 -4.68
C ASP A 113 -21.38 -12.50 -4.84
N GLN A 114 -21.95 -11.59 -5.63
CA GLN A 114 -21.45 -10.23 -5.78
C GLN A 114 -21.57 -9.45 -4.46
N PHE A 115 -22.73 -9.51 -3.81
CA PHE A 115 -22.94 -8.85 -2.51
C PHE A 115 -22.00 -9.39 -1.43
N SER A 116 -21.73 -10.69 -1.42
CA SER A 116 -20.74 -11.29 -0.51
C SER A 116 -19.35 -10.72 -0.75
N ARG A 117 -18.92 -10.60 -2.01
CA ARG A 117 -17.61 -10.00 -2.35
C ARG A 117 -17.53 -8.53 -1.94
N ASP A 118 -18.61 -7.78 -2.14
CA ASP A 118 -18.68 -6.36 -1.75
C ASP A 118 -18.57 -6.20 -0.23
N LEU A 119 -19.21 -7.07 0.56
CA LEU A 119 -19.08 -7.09 2.03
C LEU A 119 -17.65 -7.41 2.46
N ASP A 120 -17.00 -8.38 1.83
CA ASP A 120 -15.62 -8.74 2.15
C ASP A 120 -14.63 -7.63 1.77
N ALA A 121 -14.86 -6.96 0.64
CA ALA A 121 -14.10 -5.78 0.24
C ALA A 121 -14.29 -4.62 1.23
N ALA A 122 -15.52 -4.37 1.68
CA ALA A 122 -15.82 -3.33 2.68
C ALA A 122 -15.15 -3.62 4.02
N ARG A 123 -15.15 -4.89 4.47
CA ARG A 123 -14.43 -5.32 5.69
C ARG A 123 -12.92 -5.13 5.56
N ALA A 124 -12.34 -5.47 4.41
CA ALA A 124 -10.92 -5.26 4.16
C ALA A 124 -10.56 -3.76 4.19
N ALA A 125 -11.38 -2.91 3.57
CA ALA A 125 -11.20 -1.46 3.60
C ALA A 125 -11.29 -0.89 5.03
N ALA A 126 -12.22 -1.40 5.84
CA ALA A 126 -12.34 -1.01 7.26
C ALA A 126 -11.08 -1.39 8.06
N ALA A 127 -10.58 -2.62 7.90
CA ALA A 127 -9.36 -3.08 8.56
C ALA A 127 -8.13 -2.24 8.16
N ASP A 128 -8.04 -1.83 6.90
CA ASP A 128 -6.96 -0.96 6.45
C ASP A 128 -7.07 0.48 7.00
N ALA A 129 -8.28 1.00 7.17
CA ALA A 129 -8.51 2.27 7.85
C ALA A 129 -8.06 2.20 9.32
N GLU A 130 -8.42 1.14 10.04
CA GLU A 130 -7.98 0.90 11.42
C GLU A 130 -6.45 0.84 11.53
N ARG A 131 -5.77 0.16 10.60
CA ARG A 131 -4.30 0.12 10.55
C ARG A 131 -3.67 1.49 10.30
N ARG A 132 -4.31 2.35 9.51
CA ARG A 132 -3.84 3.73 9.29
C ARG A 132 -3.98 4.54 10.58
N VAL A 133 -5.11 4.43 11.26
CA VAL A 133 -5.34 5.09 12.56
C VAL A 133 -4.34 4.60 13.60
N ALA A 134 -4.11 3.28 13.71
CA ALA A 134 -3.13 2.71 14.63
C ALA A 134 -1.69 3.18 14.34
N ARG A 135 -1.32 3.34 13.06
CA ARG A 135 -0.02 3.90 12.67
C ARG A 135 0.12 5.36 13.09
N LEU A 136 -0.91 6.17 12.89
CA LEU A 136 -0.92 7.58 13.31
C LEU A 136 -0.85 7.69 14.84
N ALA A 137 -1.61 6.89 15.57
CA ALA A 137 -1.56 6.84 17.03
C ALA A 137 -0.16 6.45 17.56
N ARG A 138 0.54 5.53 16.89
CA ARG A 138 1.93 5.17 17.24
C ARG A 138 2.89 6.34 16.98
N LEU A 139 2.73 7.05 15.87
CA LEU A 139 3.56 8.22 15.56
C LEU A 139 3.32 9.37 16.54
N GLU A 140 2.06 9.65 16.88
CA GLU A 140 1.70 10.64 17.89
C GLU A 140 2.31 10.30 19.25
N ARG A 141 2.29 9.01 19.64
CA ARG A 141 2.93 8.55 20.87
C ARG A 141 4.45 8.69 20.87
N LEU A 142 5.09 8.59 19.70
CA LEU A 142 6.55 8.74 19.56
C LEU A 142 6.98 10.21 19.40
N TRP A 143 6.09 11.08 18.92
CA TRP A 143 6.35 12.51 18.73
C TRP A 143 6.96 13.21 19.96
N PRO A 144 6.43 13.04 21.20
CA PRO A 144 7.05 13.67 22.36
C PRO A 144 8.45 13.14 22.64
N LEU A 145 8.72 11.85 22.44
CA LEU A 145 10.06 11.27 22.62
C LEU A 145 11.04 11.83 21.60
N VAL A 146 10.65 11.91 20.32
CA VAL A 146 11.48 12.52 19.26
C VAL A 146 11.75 13.98 19.59
N SER A 147 10.75 14.73 20.07
CA SER A 147 10.91 16.13 20.48
C SER A 147 11.88 16.29 21.65
N ILE A 148 11.76 15.44 22.69
CA ILE A 148 12.67 15.45 23.84
C ILE A 148 14.12 15.15 23.41
N VAL A 149 14.32 14.11 22.59
CA VAL A 149 15.66 13.77 22.07
C VAL A 149 16.22 14.92 21.23
N GLY A 150 15.38 15.55 20.39
CA GLY A 150 15.76 16.72 19.60
C GLY A 150 16.18 17.91 20.48
N MET A 151 15.40 18.24 21.50
CA MET A 151 15.76 19.29 22.47
C MET A 151 17.08 18.97 23.17
N LEU A 152 17.28 17.72 23.59
CA LEU A 152 18.49 17.31 24.30
C LEU A 152 19.73 17.40 23.40
N LEU A 153 19.61 17.08 22.12
CA LEU A 153 20.67 17.30 21.11
C LEU A 153 21.00 18.78 20.93
N VAL A 154 19.99 19.66 20.86
CA VAL A 154 20.22 21.12 20.74
C VAL A 154 20.91 21.66 22.00
N VAL A 155 20.47 21.24 23.18
CA VAL A 155 21.08 21.67 24.46
C VAL A 155 22.53 21.21 24.56
N THR A 156 22.81 19.93 24.24
CA THR A 156 24.18 19.40 24.28
C THR A 156 25.10 20.07 23.26
N ALA A 157 24.62 20.32 22.03
CA ALA A 157 25.38 21.10 21.04
C ALA A 157 25.65 22.53 21.54
N GLY A 158 24.67 23.18 22.19
CA GLY A 158 24.83 24.49 22.79
C GLY A 158 25.90 24.52 23.89
N ILE A 159 25.89 23.52 24.79
CA ILE A 159 26.89 23.39 25.86
C ILE A 159 28.29 23.17 25.27
N LEU A 160 28.43 22.28 24.29
CA LEU A 160 29.71 22.02 23.62
C LEU A 160 30.24 23.27 22.90
N GLY A 161 29.38 23.99 22.18
CA GLY A 161 29.74 25.25 21.52
C GLY A 161 30.16 26.32 22.52
N TRP A 162 29.45 26.43 23.64
CA TRP A 162 29.81 27.37 24.71
C TRP A 162 31.16 27.02 25.37
N LEU A 163 31.41 25.74 25.66
CA LEU A 163 32.70 25.27 26.20
C LEU A 163 33.86 25.53 25.24
N ALA A 164 33.67 25.26 23.95
CA ALA A 164 34.68 25.56 22.93
C ALA A 164 34.99 27.07 22.85
N SER A 165 33.95 27.91 22.89
CA SER A 165 34.12 29.37 22.94
C SER A 165 34.86 29.82 24.20
N ALA A 166 34.53 29.25 25.35
CA ALA A 166 35.20 29.57 26.62
C ALA A 166 36.68 29.16 26.62
N ALA A 167 37.03 28.03 26.00
CA ALA A 167 38.42 27.59 25.85
C ALA A 167 39.24 28.56 25.00
N LEU A 168 38.70 29.02 23.87
CA LEU A 168 39.35 30.02 23.00
C LEU A 168 39.55 31.36 23.71
N ARG A 169 38.59 31.81 24.53
CA ARG A 169 38.77 33.03 25.31
C ARG A 169 39.88 32.92 26.34
N LYS A 170 40.08 31.73 26.93
CA LYS A 170 41.17 31.50 27.89
C LYS A 170 42.53 31.52 27.22
N THR A 171 42.66 31.01 26.00
CA THR A 171 43.92 31.06 25.24
C THR A 171 44.31 32.51 24.92
N ASP A 172 43.34 33.35 24.52
CA ASP A 172 43.60 34.77 24.26
C ASP A 172 44.11 35.51 25.51
N VAL A 173 43.53 35.21 26.67
CA VAL A 173 43.97 35.81 27.95
C VAL A 173 45.37 35.32 28.33
N ALA A 174 45.66 34.03 28.15
CA ALA A 174 46.97 33.47 28.42
C ALA A 174 48.05 34.08 27.52
N GLU A 175 47.78 34.27 26.23
CA GLU A 175 48.69 34.93 25.30
C GLU A 175 48.98 36.38 25.71
N ARG A 176 47.95 37.15 26.07
CA ARG A 176 48.15 38.54 26.53
C ARG A 176 49.03 38.60 27.78
N ARG A 177 48.82 37.68 28.72
CA ARG A 177 49.61 37.61 29.95
C ARG A 177 51.06 37.18 29.68
N ALA A 178 51.28 36.25 28.76
CA ALA A 178 52.61 35.84 28.34
C ALA A 178 53.38 36.99 27.67
N ARG A 179 52.71 37.77 26.81
CA ARG A 179 53.31 38.97 26.18
C ARG A 179 53.67 40.04 27.21
N ALA A 180 52.78 40.34 28.15
CA ALA A 180 53.05 41.30 29.23
C ALA A 180 54.26 40.89 30.08
N LEU A 181 54.37 39.60 30.45
CA LEU A 181 55.53 39.11 31.20
C LEU A 181 56.83 39.17 30.37
N ALA A 182 56.76 38.90 29.06
CA ALA A 182 57.91 39.03 28.18
C ALA A 182 58.40 40.49 28.10
N ASP A 183 57.47 41.45 27.99
CA ASP A 183 57.77 42.88 27.99
C ASP A 183 58.40 43.32 29.31
N GLU A 184 57.87 42.88 30.46
CA GLU A 184 58.46 43.16 31.78
C GLU A 184 59.88 42.59 31.93
N VAL A 185 60.13 41.38 31.42
CA VAL A 185 61.48 40.77 31.45
C VAL A 185 62.44 41.54 30.56
N GLU A 186 62.00 41.95 29.38
CA GLU A 186 62.81 42.74 28.45
C GLU A 186 63.12 44.13 29.02
N GLU A 187 62.15 44.77 29.66
CA GLU A 187 62.35 46.04 30.37
C GLU A 187 63.36 45.89 31.52
N LYS A 188 63.22 44.85 32.35
CA LYS A 188 64.19 44.56 33.43
C LYS A 188 65.61 44.29 32.89
N ARG A 189 65.74 43.59 31.77
CA ARG A 189 67.03 43.38 31.10
C ARG A 189 67.64 44.68 30.63
N ARG A 190 66.84 45.56 30.01
CA ARG A 190 67.30 46.89 29.58
C ARG A 190 67.74 47.76 30.76
N LEU A 191 66.98 47.76 31.85
CA LEU A 191 67.34 48.48 33.07
C LEU A 191 68.65 47.94 33.68
N ALA A 192 68.81 46.61 33.79
CA ALA A 192 70.03 46.00 34.30
C ALA A 192 71.26 46.32 33.42
N LEU A 193 71.10 46.34 32.09
CA LEU A 193 72.17 46.75 31.17
C LEU A 193 72.51 48.24 31.35
N ALA A 194 71.51 49.11 31.50
CA ALA A 194 71.72 50.54 31.75
C ALA A 194 72.43 50.78 33.09
N GLU A 195 72.04 50.07 34.16
CA GLU A 195 72.70 50.12 35.45
C GLU A 195 74.17 49.66 35.37
N ARG A 196 74.44 48.56 34.64
CA ARG A 196 75.81 48.12 34.38
C ARG A 196 76.63 49.18 33.63
N GLN A 197 76.06 49.81 32.60
CA GLN A 197 76.72 50.91 31.89
C GLN A 197 76.99 52.12 32.81
N GLN A 198 76.05 52.47 33.68
CA GLN A 198 76.24 53.54 34.66
C GLN A 198 77.32 53.18 35.69
N SER A 199 77.32 51.95 36.20
CA SER A 199 78.36 51.47 37.13
C SER A 199 79.74 51.47 36.48
N ALA A 200 79.86 51.04 35.23
CA ALA A 200 81.12 51.08 34.47
C ALA A 200 81.60 52.53 34.28
N LYS A 201 80.70 53.46 33.93
CA LYS A 201 81.03 54.89 33.87
C LYS A 201 81.51 55.44 35.23
N ARG A 202 80.86 55.06 36.33
CA ARG A 202 81.28 55.47 37.68
C ARG A 202 82.65 54.93 38.05
N VAL A 203 82.96 53.68 37.70
CA VAL A 203 84.29 53.09 37.94
C VAL A 203 85.36 53.85 37.16
N LEU A 204 85.14 54.14 35.87
CA LEU A 204 86.08 54.93 35.06
C LEU A 204 86.28 56.35 35.62
N ASP A 205 85.21 57.00 36.09
CA ASP A 205 85.31 58.32 36.72
C ASP A 205 86.08 58.28 38.05
N LEU A 206 85.90 57.21 38.84
CA LEU A 206 86.68 56.97 40.06
C LEU A 206 88.16 56.71 39.75
N GLU A 207 88.48 55.90 38.74
CA GLU A 207 89.86 55.67 38.29
C GLU A 207 90.53 56.97 37.83
N ALA A 208 89.82 57.81 37.08
CA ALA A 208 90.32 59.10 36.63
C ALA A 208 90.62 60.04 37.82
N LYS A 209 89.74 60.09 38.82
CA LYS A 209 89.94 60.86 40.06
C LYS A 209 91.13 60.34 40.87
N VAL A 210 91.30 59.01 40.97
CA VAL A 210 92.45 58.41 41.65
C VAL A 210 93.74 58.81 40.95
N ARG A 211 93.81 58.76 39.62
CA ARG A 211 94.99 59.24 38.87
C ARG A 211 95.27 60.73 39.07
N ASP A 212 94.26 61.60 39.10
CA ASP A 212 94.47 63.03 39.37
C ASP A 212 95.06 63.24 40.77
N LEU A 213 94.55 62.50 41.77
CA LEU A 213 95.09 62.53 43.13
C LEU A 213 96.53 61.99 43.19
N GLU A 214 96.84 60.90 42.50
CA GLU A 214 98.21 60.39 42.39
C GLU A 214 99.14 61.43 41.75
N HIS A 215 98.73 62.11 40.68
CA HIS A 215 99.51 63.19 40.08
C HIS A 215 99.69 64.39 41.03
N ARG A 216 98.69 64.73 41.85
CA ARG A 216 98.81 65.79 42.86
C ARG A 216 99.71 65.41 44.04
N VAL A 217 99.72 64.14 44.44
CA VAL A 217 100.58 63.64 45.53
C VAL A 217 102.01 63.41 45.04
N ALA A 218 102.19 63.00 43.78
CA ALA A 218 103.49 62.90 43.12
C ALA A 218 104.07 64.28 42.75
N ALA A 219 103.31 65.36 42.89
CA ALA A 219 103.85 66.71 42.82
C ALA A 219 104.68 66.98 44.09
N PRO A 220 105.99 67.28 43.97
CA PRO A 220 106.82 67.52 45.13
C PRO A 220 106.36 68.76 45.91
N ALA A 221 106.27 68.62 47.23
CA ALA A 221 106.02 69.73 48.14
C ALA A 221 107.00 70.89 47.88
N PRO A 222 106.55 72.15 47.88
CA PRO A 222 107.45 73.29 47.69
C PRO A 222 108.44 73.37 48.85
N THR A 223 109.72 73.16 48.53
CA THR A 223 110.85 73.41 49.43
C THR A 223 110.80 74.85 49.94
N PRO A 224 110.83 75.07 51.27
CA PRO A 224 110.96 76.41 51.82
C PRO A 224 112.46 76.76 51.99
N VAL A 225 112.76 78.05 51.84
CA VAL A 225 113.95 78.76 52.34
C VAL A 225 115.26 78.60 51.53
N ARG A 226 115.77 79.73 50.98
CA ARG A 226 116.89 80.48 51.59
C ARG A 226 117.23 81.74 50.77
N ARG A 227 116.78 82.91 51.26
CA ARG A 227 117.44 84.18 50.98
C ARG A 227 118.85 84.13 51.60
N SER A 228 119.87 84.43 50.83
CA SER A 228 121.15 84.92 51.36
C SER A 228 121.56 86.19 50.63
N PRO A 229 122.11 87.17 51.36
CA PRO A 229 122.41 88.51 50.85
C PRO A 229 123.85 88.63 50.29
N ALA A 230 124.03 89.69 49.50
CA ALA A 230 125.20 90.57 49.39
C ALA A 230 126.53 90.10 48.76
N GLY A 231 127.04 90.97 47.88
CA GLY A 231 128.48 91.22 47.68
C GLY A 231 128.95 91.17 46.22
N THR A 232 128.83 92.26 45.45
CA THR A 232 129.89 93.23 45.05
C THR A 232 131.00 92.69 44.15
N GLY A 233 131.01 93.23 42.93
CA GLY A 233 132.07 93.25 41.92
C GLY A 233 131.60 94.13 40.77
#